data_AF-A0A8J7I6T2-F1
#
_entry.id   AF-A0A8J7I6T2-F1
#
_cell.length_a   1.000
_cell.length_b   1.000
_cell.length_c   1.000
_cell.angle_alpha   90.00
_cell.angle_beta   90.00
_cell.angle_gamma   90.00
#
_symmetry.space_group_name_H-M   'P 1'
#
loop_
_entity.id
_entity.type
_entity.pdbx_description
1 polymer ?
#
loop_
_entity_poly.entity_id
_entity_poly.type
_entity_poly.pdbx_seq_one_letter_code
_entity_poly.pdbx_strand_id
1 'polypeptide(L)'
;MESTLTENRESNGQAITTKVGDFETIVTNLNADRKGFNFDDIADAIKKAIVGVVELEITTWVSEPSPDLGNELLNRQEIPKSGNRMHTVINMVNGDIQNEVGSQFVGSGPYAELREFHLSQVKESKEIIQKNIETVHKIYDILVEISKSRKNTQESGSRF
;
A
#
# COMPACT_ATOMS: atom_id res chain seq x y z
N MET A 1 24.65 42.75 -9.75
CA MET A 1 23.78 42.28 -8.64
C MET A 1 22.61 41.57 -9.29
N GLU A 2 22.73 40.27 -9.47
CA GLU A 2 21.61 39.42 -9.89
C GLU A 2 21.34 38.44 -8.76
N SER A 3 20.17 38.56 -8.13
CA SER A 3 19.70 37.63 -7.12
C SER A 3 19.05 36.44 -7.81
N THR A 4 19.71 35.29 -7.80
CA THR A 4 19.09 34.02 -8.17
C THR A 4 18.24 33.53 -7.00
N LEU A 5 16.93 33.73 -7.12
CA LEU A 5 15.93 33.04 -6.31
C LEU A 5 16.04 31.54 -6.65
N THR A 6 16.63 30.78 -5.75
CA THR A 6 16.62 29.32 -5.81
C THR A 6 15.23 28.87 -5.35
N GLU A 7 14.42 28.46 -6.31
CA GLU A 7 13.13 27.82 -6.09
C GLU A 7 13.39 26.50 -5.36
N ASN A 8 13.15 26.48 -4.04
CA ASN A 8 13.17 25.27 -3.22
C ASN A 8 12.08 24.33 -3.72
N ARG A 9 12.46 23.40 -4.60
CA ARG A 9 11.62 22.24 -4.91
C ARG A 9 11.65 21.34 -3.68
N GLU A 10 10.61 21.44 -2.85
CA GLU A 10 10.33 20.46 -1.80
C GLU A 10 10.13 19.10 -2.46
N SER A 11 11.19 18.30 -2.48
CA SER A 11 11.12 16.89 -2.87
C SER A 11 10.57 16.12 -1.67
N ASN A 12 9.25 16.17 -1.48
CA ASN A 12 8.54 15.26 -0.60
C ASN A 12 8.47 13.89 -1.29
N GLY A 13 9.62 13.21 -1.35
CA GLY A 13 9.75 11.85 -1.86
C GLY A 13 9.14 10.85 -0.89
N GLN A 14 7.81 10.79 -0.81
CA GLN A 14 7.14 9.74 -0.06
C GLN A 14 7.10 8.47 -0.91
N ALA A 15 7.96 7.50 -0.60
CA ALA A 15 7.85 6.15 -1.11
C ALA A 15 6.70 5.46 -0.36
N ILE A 16 5.47 5.58 -0.88
CA ILE A 16 4.38 4.67 -0.52
C ILE A 16 4.76 3.31 -1.11
N THR A 17 5.47 2.51 -0.32
CA THR A 17 5.78 1.13 -0.67
C THR A 17 4.62 0.27 -0.19
N THR A 18 3.48 0.36 -0.87
CA THR A 18 2.60 -0.80 -0.89
C THR A 18 3.41 -1.94 -1.51
N LYS A 19 3.41 -3.13 -0.92
CA LYS A 19 3.85 -4.33 -1.63
C LYS A 19 2.83 -4.58 -2.75
N VAL A 20 2.96 -3.82 -3.85
CA VAL A 20 2.16 -3.93 -5.08
C VAL A 20 2.35 -5.30 -5.75
N GLY A 21 3.31 -6.09 -5.27
CA GLY A 21 3.72 -7.36 -5.86
C GLY A 21 2.66 -8.44 -5.96
N ASP A 22 1.68 -8.53 -5.05
CA ASP A 22 0.82 -9.72 -5.04
C ASP A 22 -0.41 -9.55 -5.94
N PHE A 23 -1.15 -8.44 -5.82
CA PHE A 23 -2.38 -8.26 -6.60
C PHE A 23 -2.13 -8.02 -8.10
N GLU A 24 -1.15 -7.18 -8.45
CA GLU A 24 -0.82 -6.90 -9.85
C GLU A 24 -0.27 -8.14 -10.56
N THR A 25 0.55 -8.94 -9.86
CA THR A 25 1.03 -10.24 -10.37
C THR A 25 -0.12 -11.22 -10.55
N ILE A 26 -1.05 -11.29 -9.59
CA ILE A 26 -2.23 -12.15 -9.68
C ILE A 26 -3.11 -11.75 -10.88
N VAL A 27 -3.38 -10.47 -11.08
CA VAL A 27 -4.17 -9.96 -12.24
C VAL A 27 -3.44 -10.16 -13.56
N THR A 28 -2.13 -9.94 -13.60
CA THR A 28 -1.31 -10.14 -14.81
C THR A 28 -1.28 -11.60 -15.23
N ASN A 29 -1.16 -12.53 -14.27
CA ASN A 29 -1.17 -13.96 -14.54
C ASN A 29 -2.54 -14.45 -15.05
N LEU A 30 -3.65 -13.88 -14.58
CA LEU A 30 -4.99 -14.17 -15.10
C LEU A 30 -5.16 -13.78 -16.58
N ASN A 31 -4.45 -12.75 -17.05
CA ASN A 31 -4.50 -12.29 -18.45
C ASN A 31 -3.52 -13.02 -19.38
N ALA A 32 -2.48 -13.65 -18.85
CA ALA A 32 -1.44 -14.31 -19.64
C ALA A 32 -1.92 -15.64 -20.26
N ASP A 33 -2.79 -16.35 -19.55
CA ASP A 33 -3.40 -17.58 -20.05
C ASP A 33 -4.59 -17.24 -20.95
N ARG A 34 -4.34 -17.09 -22.26
CA ARG A 34 -5.35 -16.91 -23.33
C ARG A 34 -6.32 -18.09 -23.52
N LYS A 35 -6.61 -18.86 -22.47
CA LYS A 35 -7.75 -19.78 -22.40
C LYS A 35 -8.93 -18.98 -21.85
N GLY A 36 -10.11 -19.15 -22.43
CA GLY A 36 -11.27 -18.29 -22.17
C GLY A 36 -11.54 -17.98 -20.70
N PHE A 37 -12.17 -16.83 -20.46
CA PHE A 37 -12.52 -16.27 -19.15
C PHE A 37 -13.07 -17.34 -18.18
N ASN A 38 -12.26 -17.80 -17.23
CA ASN A 38 -12.67 -18.74 -16.20
C ASN A 38 -13.00 -17.98 -14.89
N PHE A 39 -14.29 -17.85 -14.60
CA PHE A 39 -14.78 -17.17 -13.41
C PHE A 39 -14.25 -17.78 -12.11
N ASP A 40 -14.07 -19.11 -12.07
CA ASP A 40 -13.61 -19.81 -10.87
C ASP A 40 -12.13 -19.49 -10.59
N ASP A 41 -11.29 -19.36 -11.64
CA ASP A 41 -9.87 -18.98 -11.50
C ASP A 41 -9.70 -17.53 -11.03
N ILE A 42 -10.51 -16.60 -11.53
CA ILE A 42 -10.51 -15.19 -11.11
C ILE A 42 -11.00 -15.06 -9.66
N ALA A 43 -12.05 -15.78 -9.29
CA ALA A 43 -12.58 -15.77 -7.93
C ALA A 43 -11.53 -16.29 -6.93
N ASP A 44 -10.82 -17.37 -7.27
CA ASP A 44 -9.75 -17.92 -6.44
C ASP A 44 -8.53 -17.00 -6.34
N ALA A 45 -8.16 -16.35 -7.45
CA ALA A 45 -7.12 -15.34 -7.50
C ALA A 45 -7.44 -14.13 -6.59
N ILE A 46 -8.66 -13.58 -6.69
CA ILE A 46 -9.11 -12.48 -5.85
C ILE A 46 -9.16 -12.92 -4.38
N LYS A 47 -9.71 -14.09 -4.07
CA LYS A 47 -9.74 -14.65 -2.71
C LYS A 47 -8.34 -14.77 -2.12
N LYS A 48 -7.38 -15.31 -2.87
CA LYS A 48 -5.98 -15.42 -2.44
C LYS A 48 -5.34 -14.06 -2.23
N ALA A 49 -5.63 -13.07 -3.06
CA ALA A 49 -5.08 -11.74 -2.91
C ALA A 49 -5.66 -10.99 -1.68
N ILE A 50 -6.95 -11.15 -1.40
CA ILE A 50 -7.59 -10.60 -0.20
C ILE A 50 -7.04 -11.26 1.08
N VAL A 51 -6.89 -12.59 1.07
CA VAL A 51 -6.32 -13.37 2.19
C VAL A 51 -4.81 -13.14 2.33
N GLY A 52 -4.15 -12.76 1.23
CA GLY A 52 -2.72 -12.80 1.04
C GLY A 52 -1.92 -11.69 1.69
N VAL A 53 -2.51 -10.51 1.99
CA VAL A 53 -1.97 -9.44 2.85
C VAL A 53 -2.71 -8.14 2.55
N VAL A 54 -3.02 -7.38 3.61
CA VAL A 54 -3.03 -5.92 3.51
C VAL A 54 -2.36 -5.42 4.77
N GLU A 55 -1.03 -5.41 4.78
CA GLU A 55 -0.24 -4.68 5.76
C GLU A 55 -0.07 -3.27 5.21
N LEU A 56 -0.55 -2.29 5.95
CA LEU A 56 -0.29 -0.88 5.65
C LEU A 56 0.94 -0.44 6.43
N GLU A 57 2.02 -0.16 5.72
CA GLU A 57 3.25 0.39 6.26
C GLU A 57 3.38 1.86 5.86
N ILE A 58 3.54 2.74 6.86
CA ILE A 58 3.73 4.17 6.65
C ILE A 58 4.98 4.58 7.42
N THR A 59 5.94 5.16 6.70
CA THR A 59 7.18 5.68 7.28
C THR A 59 7.31 7.16 6.95
N THR A 60 7.50 7.99 7.98
CA THR A 60 7.81 9.42 7.86
C THR A 60 9.18 9.67 8.49
N TRP A 61 10.07 10.31 7.75
CA TRP A 61 11.42 10.62 8.18
C TRP A 61 11.92 11.87 7.47
N VAL A 62 12.93 12.52 8.03
CA VAL A 62 13.58 13.69 7.44
C VAL A 62 14.97 13.27 6.96
N SER A 63 15.27 13.50 5.69
CA SER A 63 16.61 13.29 5.15
C SER A 63 17.45 14.53 5.45
N GLU A 64 18.49 14.35 6.25
CA GLU A 64 19.48 15.39 6.52
C GLU A 64 20.67 15.17 5.58
N PRO A 65 21.02 16.14 4.72
CA PRO A 65 22.20 16.00 3.87
C PRO A 65 23.45 15.97 4.76
N SER A 66 24.17 14.84 4.76
CA SER A 66 25.42 14.72 5.52
C SER A 66 26.47 15.71 4.96
N PRO A 67 27.04 16.61 5.77
CA PRO A 67 27.99 17.62 5.28
C PRO A 67 29.38 17.07 4.89
N ASP A 68 29.65 15.78 5.14
CA ASP A 68 31.01 15.21 5.11
C ASP A 68 31.33 14.29 3.92
N LEU A 69 30.45 14.20 2.92
CA LEU A 69 30.65 13.31 1.77
C LEU A 69 30.65 14.10 0.46
N GLY A 70 31.84 14.56 0.09
CA GLY A 70 32.08 15.16 -1.22
C GLY A 70 31.59 14.24 -2.33
N ASN A 71 30.71 14.78 -3.19
CA ASN A 71 30.29 14.37 -4.54
C ASN A 71 30.13 12.88 -4.94
N GLU A 72 30.32 11.89 -4.07
CA GLU A 72 30.24 10.47 -4.43
C GLU A 72 29.00 9.75 -3.91
N LEU A 73 28.11 10.40 -3.14
CA LEU A 73 26.94 9.76 -2.52
C LEU A 73 25.57 10.29 -2.91
N LEU A 74 25.45 11.03 -4.01
CA LEU A 74 24.15 11.47 -4.54
C LEU A 74 23.19 10.31 -4.92
N ASN A 75 23.63 9.05 -4.81
CA ASN A 75 22.87 7.85 -5.15
C ASN A 75 22.67 6.85 -4.00
N ARG A 76 23.09 7.14 -2.75
CA ARG A 76 22.71 6.26 -1.63
C ARG A 76 21.31 6.64 -1.18
N GLN A 77 20.34 5.79 -1.51
CA GLN A 77 19.00 5.85 -0.95
C GLN A 77 19.12 5.70 0.57
N GLU A 78 18.99 6.81 1.30
CA GLU A 78 19.04 6.80 2.75
C GLU A 78 17.89 5.96 3.27
N ILE A 79 18.22 4.85 3.92
CA ILE A 79 17.23 4.01 4.59
C ILE A 79 16.99 4.64 5.97
N PRO A 80 15.75 5.05 6.30
CA PRO A 80 15.46 5.66 7.59
C PRO A 80 15.77 4.69 8.72
N LYS A 81 16.68 5.11 9.62
CA LYS A 81 17.10 4.31 10.76
C LYS A 81 16.01 4.33 11.85
N SER A 82 15.93 3.21 12.57
CA SER A 82 15.10 3.16 13.78
C SER A 82 15.55 4.23 14.79
N GLY A 83 14.58 4.88 15.45
CA GLY A 83 14.78 6.02 16.35
C GLY A 83 14.75 7.38 15.67
N ASN A 84 14.93 7.45 14.34
CA ASN A 84 14.95 8.70 13.55
C ASN A 84 13.79 8.76 12.54
N ARG A 85 12.70 8.05 12.82
CA ARG A 85 11.51 7.98 11.96
C ARG A 85 10.24 7.85 12.80
N MET A 86 9.12 8.18 12.19
CA MET A 86 7.83 7.65 12.59
C MET A 86 7.48 6.50 11.65
N HIS A 87 7.12 5.35 12.21
CA HIS A 87 6.87 4.15 11.44
C HIS A 87 5.67 3.40 12.03
N THR A 88 4.64 3.24 11.22
CA THR A 88 3.37 2.60 11.59
C THR A 88 3.14 1.42 10.65
N VAL A 89 2.93 0.24 11.21
CA VAL A 89 2.52 -0.97 10.49
C VAL A 89 1.16 -1.41 11.01
N ILE A 90 0.18 -1.54 10.12
CA ILE A 90 -1.17 -1.98 10.45
C ILE A 90 -1.48 -3.26 9.69
N ASN A 91 -1.81 -4.33 10.41
CA ASN A 91 -2.42 -5.51 9.81
C ASN A 91 -3.92 -5.25 9.62
N MET A 92 -4.37 -5.18 8.38
CA MET A 92 -5.77 -4.81 8.07
C MET A 92 -6.75 -5.97 8.23
N VAL A 93 -6.27 -7.19 8.50
CA VAL A 93 -7.11 -8.39 8.70
C VAL A 93 -7.49 -8.54 10.17
N ASN A 94 -6.49 -8.50 11.07
CA ASN A 94 -6.72 -8.68 12.51
C ASN A 94 -6.73 -7.36 13.30
N GLY A 95 -6.29 -6.25 12.68
CA GLY A 95 -6.25 -4.94 13.29
C GLY A 95 -5.02 -4.66 14.16
N ASP A 96 -3.99 -5.52 14.15
CA ASP A 96 -2.75 -5.30 14.90
C ASP A 96 -2.04 -4.05 14.39
N ILE A 97 -1.55 -3.23 15.32
CA ILE A 97 -0.84 -1.98 15.01
C ILE A 97 0.49 -1.98 15.74
N GLN A 98 1.57 -1.75 15.00
CA GLN A 98 2.91 -1.51 15.53
C GLN A 98 3.34 -0.10 15.19
N ASN A 99 3.76 0.66 16.20
CA ASN A 99 4.17 2.05 16.05
C ASN A 99 5.56 2.27 16.63
N GLU A 100 6.36 3.01 15.89
CA GLU A 100 7.63 3.56 16.30
C GLU A 100 7.56 5.08 16.13
N VAL A 101 7.96 5.83 17.16
CA VAL A 101 8.07 7.28 17.09
C VAL A 101 9.44 7.66 17.60
N GLY A 102 10.29 8.13 16.68
CA GLY A 102 11.62 8.62 16.99
C GLY A 102 11.60 9.85 17.90
N SER A 103 12.65 10.01 18.70
CA SER A 103 12.75 11.10 19.68
C SER A 103 12.69 12.50 19.05
N GLN A 104 13.12 12.62 17.79
CA GLN A 104 13.07 13.86 17.02
C GLN A 104 11.63 14.35 16.74
N PHE A 105 10.63 13.47 16.87
CA PHE A 105 9.21 13.73 16.59
C PHE A 105 8.35 13.86 17.86
N VAL A 106 8.96 13.90 19.06
CA VAL A 106 8.25 13.94 20.35
C VAL A 106 8.61 15.20 21.14
N GLY A 107 7.63 15.75 21.88
CA GLY A 107 7.85 16.87 22.79
C GLY A 107 8.32 18.12 22.06
N SER A 108 9.49 18.64 22.44
CA SER A 108 10.16 19.76 21.78
C SER A 108 11.22 19.32 20.74
N GLY A 109 11.09 18.10 20.22
CA GLY A 109 11.94 17.60 19.15
C GLY A 109 11.84 18.47 17.88
N PRO A 110 12.89 18.54 17.05
CA PRO A 110 12.96 19.44 15.90
C PRO A 110 11.87 19.19 14.84
N TYR A 111 11.28 17.99 14.84
CA TYR A 111 10.26 17.57 13.87
C TYR A 111 8.94 17.18 14.55
N ALA A 112 8.69 17.66 15.77
CA ALA A 112 7.49 17.33 16.52
C ALA A 112 6.18 17.67 15.77
N GLU A 113 6.19 18.71 14.92
CA GLU A 113 5.06 19.10 14.08
C GLU A 113 4.69 18.05 13.02
N LEU A 114 5.66 17.26 12.54
CA LEU A 114 5.41 16.22 11.55
C LEU A 114 4.61 15.05 12.12
N ARG A 115 4.44 14.98 13.44
CA ARG A 115 3.63 13.96 14.10
C ARG A 115 2.17 14.01 13.66
N GLU A 116 1.57 15.19 13.64
CA GLU A 116 0.17 15.35 13.22
C GLU A 116 0.02 14.99 11.73
N PHE A 117 1.00 15.36 10.91
CA PHE A 117 1.06 14.93 9.51
C PHE A 117 1.12 13.40 9.38
N HIS A 118 2.00 12.71 10.10
CA HIS A 118 2.06 11.25 10.03
C HIS A 118 0.76 10.59 10.49
N LEU A 119 0.15 11.08 11.58
CA LEU A 119 -1.12 10.56 12.08
C LEU A 119 -2.26 10.78 11.08
N SER A 120 -2.30 11.91 10.37
CA SER A 120 -3.30 12.12 9.31
C SER A 120 -3.10 11.14 8.16
N GLN A 121 -1.85 10.93 7.72
CA GLN A 121 -1.53 9.96 6.68
C GLN A 121 -1.92 8.53 7.08
N VAL A 122 -1.68 8.14 8.34
CA VAL A 122 -2.10 6.84 8.88
C VAL A 122 -3.60 6.67 8.83
N LYS A 123 -4.36 7.67 9.28
CA LYS A 123 -5.82 7.62 9.29
C LYS A 123 -6.39 7.56 7.88
N GLU A 124 -6.00 8.49 7.02
CA GLU A 124 -6.50 8.59 5.64
C GLU A 124 -6.19 7.32 4.85
N SER A 125 -4.95 6.82 4.93
CA SER A 125 -4.54 5.62 4.23
C SER A 125 -5.29 4.37 4.70
N LYS A 126 -5.51 4.25 6.02
CA LYS A 126 -6.31 3.14 6.59
C LYS A 126 -7.73 3.16 6.03
N GLU A 127 -8.39 4.32 6.01
CA GLU A 127 -9.76 4.46 5.49
C GLU A 127 -9.83 4.13 3.98
N ILE A 128 -8.89 4.64 3.19
CA ILE A 128 -8.82 4.36 1.74
C ILE A 128 -8.63 2.87 1.48
N ILE A 129 -7.70 2.23 2.19
CA ILE A 129 -7.40 0.82 1.98
C ILE A 129 -8.56 -0.07 2.42
N GLN A 130 -9.23 0.23 3.53
CA GLN A 130 -10.46 -0.47 3.94
C GLN A 130 -11.52 -0.41 2.84
N LYS A 131 -11.76 0.78 2.29
CA LYS A 131 -12.73 0.96 1.20
C LYS A 131 -12.34 0.20 -0.08
N ASN A 132 -11.05 0.13 -0.38
CA ASN A 132 -10.55 -0.66 -1.52
C ASN A 132 -10.80 -2.16 -1.30
N ILE A 133 -10.48 -2.68 -0.11
CA ILE A 133 -10.73 -4.09 0.26
C ILE A 133 -12.22 -4.42 0.16
N GLU A 134 -13.09 -3.58 0.73
CA GLU A 134 -14.55 -3.75 0.63
C GLU A 134 -15.04 -3.78 -0.83
N THR A 135 -14.47 -2.92 -1.67
CA THR A 135 -14.83 -2.87 -3.10
C THR A 135 -14.41 -4.15 -3.82
N VAL A 136 -13.20 -4.66 -3.55
CA VAL A 136 -12.72 -5.93 -4.12
C VAL A 136 -13.57 -7.10 -3.62
N HIS A 137 -13.96 -7.11 -2.35
CA HIS A 137 -14.87 -8.14 -1.80
C HIS A 137 -16.23 -8.14 -2.49
N LYS A 138 -16.83 -6.96 -2.74
CA LYS A 138 -18.09 -6.85 -3.48
C LYS A 138 -17.98 -7.42 -4.91
N ILE A 139 -16.85 -7.18 -5.59
CA ILE A 139 -16.60 -7.75 -6.91
C ILE A 139 -16.51 -9.28 -6.82
N TYR A 140 -15.82 -9.82 -5.80
CA TYR A 140 -15.75 -11.26 -5.55
C TYR A 140 -17.15 -11.87 -5.36
N ASP A 141 -17.99 -11.26 -4.52
CA ASP A 141 -19.35 -11.76 -4.25
C ASP A 141 -20.17 -11.84 -5.54
N ILE A 142 -20.11 -10.80 -6.39
CA ILE A 142 -20.80 -10.76 -7.70
C ILE A 142 -20.30 -11.90 -8.61
N LEU A 143 -18.99 -12.13 -8.68
CA LEU A 143 -18.42 -13.19 -9.52
C LEU A 143 -18.88 -14.59 -9.05
N VAL A 144 -18.94 -14.81 -7.74
CA VAL A 144 -19.43 -16.07 -7.15
C VAL A 144 -20.91 -16.28 -7.47
N GLU A 145 -21.74 -15.24 -7.37
CA GLU A 145 -23.17 -15.30 -7.72
C GLU A 145 -23.39 -15.64 -9.19
N ILE A 146 -22.60 -15.03 -10.10
CA ILE A 146 -22.64 -15.33 -11.53
C ILE A 146 -22.24 -16.79 -11.80
N SER A 147 -21.18 -17.29 -11.16
CA SER A 147 -20.74 -18.68 -11.31
C SER A 147 -21.82 -19.68 -10.83
N LYS A 148 -22.43 -19.43 -9.67
CA LYS A 148 -23.53 -20.26 -9.13
C LYS A 148 -24.74 -20.30 -10.06
N SER A 149 -25.14 -19.14 -10.61
CA SER A 149 -26.29 -19.03 -11.50
C SER A 149 -26.11 -19.83 -12.80
N ARG A 150 -24.87 -19.88 -13.34
CA ARG A 150 -24.55 -20.72 -14.51
C ARG A 150 -24.65 -22.21 -14.21
N LYS A 151 -24.13 -22.67 -13.07
CA LYS A 151 -24.18 -24.09 -12.66
C LYS A 151 -25.64 -24.59 -12.53
N ASN A 152 -26.52 -23.80 -11.94
CA ASN A 152 -27.95 -24.14 -11.80
C ASN A 152 -28.70 -24.22 -13.15
N THR A 153 -28.28 -23.44 -14.15
CA THR A 153 -28.90 -23.43 -15.49
C THR A 153 -28.50 -24.67 -16.30
N GLN A 154 -27.27 -25.15 -16.13
CA GLN A 154 -26.75 -26.35 -16.81
C GLN A 154 -27.36 -27.66 -16.28
N GLU A 155 -27.61 -27.78 -14.98
CA GLU A 155 -28.24 -28.97 -14.38
C GLU A 155 -29.73 -29.11 -14.75
N SER A 156 -30.43 -27.99 -14.98
CA SER A 156 -31.84 -28.00 -15.39
C SER A 156 -32.03 -28.36 -16.86
N GLY A 157 -31.03 -28.09 -17.72
CA GLY A 157 -31.07 -28.43 -19.16
C GLY A 157 -30.68 -29.87 -19.49
N SER A 158 -30.05 -30.61 -18.57
CA SER A 158 -29.66 -32.01 -18.77
C SER A 158 -30.75 -33.03 -18.40
N ARG A 159 -31.92 -32.57 -17.95
CA ARG A 159 -33.03 -33.42 -17.47
C ARG A 159 -34.17 -33.60 -18.48
N PHE A 160 -33.96 -33.27 -19.75
CA PHE A 160 -34.93 -33.47 -20.83
C PHE A 160 -34.30 -34.19 -22.01
#